data_AF-A0A963RQI1-F1
#
_entry.id   AF-A0A963RQI1-F1
#
_cell.length_a   1.000
_cell.length_b   1.000
_cell.length_c   1.000
_cell.angle_alpha   90.00
_cell.angle_beta   90.00
_cell.angle_gamma   90.00
#
_symmetry.space_group_name_H-M   'P 1'
#
loop_
_entity.id
_entity.type
_entity.pdbx_description
1 polymer ?
#
loop_
_entity_poly.entity_id
_entity_poly.type
_entity_poly.pdbx_seq_one_letter_code
_entity_poly.pdbx_strand_id
1 'polypeptide(L)'
;LLARRLDDGERLLWVAAAVPLAIFVVASFRGNVKINWLIPVWWPLIVLGARAVLADPGRLRRLRAGLASAAVITVMGLGLTVVPNLPLPDDLNTWSGWPEAAARVDQVETQLRAGGERTFVFSPNYKISALIWFYRQRPERTYAHDILGERALQFDMFPQPADGLKGATGLLVLSDQSQSEIDLTRQVAPLFDHVERVAVVDAGGARRIEIYRCSGYKGKAAAHAGGPRD
;
A
#
# COMPACT_ATOMS: atom_id res chain seq x y z
N LEU A 1 -45.89 -10.09 20.06
CA LEU A 1 -44.98 -10.32 18.92
C LEU A 1 -44.01 -11.43 19.33
N LEU A 2 -44.38 -12.68 19.06
CA LEU A 2 -43.64 -13.86 19.50
C LEU A 2 -42.20 -13.83 18.95
N ALA A 3 -41.23 -14.05 19.84
CA ALA A 3 -39.86 -14.34 19.49
C ALA A 3 -39.82 -15.58 18.59
N ARG A 4 -39.66 -15.37 17.28
CA ARG A 4 -39.38 -16.46 16.34
C ARG A 4 -38.08 -17.10 16.80
N ARG A 5 -38.14 -18.36 17.28
CA ARG A 5 -36.93 -19.11 17.62
C ARG A 5 -36.14 -19.29 16.34
N LEU A 6 -34.94 -18.70 16.28
CA LEU A 6 -33.96 -18.96 15.24
C LEU A 6 -33.65 -20.46 15.23
N ASP A 7 -33.59 -21.05 14.04
CA ASP A 7 -33.07 -22.41 13.86
C ASP A 7 -31.56 -22.45 14.20
N ASP A 8 -31.01 -23.64 14.49
CA ASP A 8 -29.62 -23.75 14.93
C ASP A 8 -28.62 -23.32 13.85
N GLY A 9 -28.98 -23.45 12.57
CA GLY A 9 -28.18 -22.96 11.44
C GLY A 9 -28.14 -21.42 11.39
N GLU A 10 -29.27 -20.76 11.59
CA GLU A 10 -29.36 -19.30 11.67
C GLU A 10 -28.56 -18.76 12.86
N ARG A 11 -28.63 -19.43 14.01
CA ARG A 11 -27.82 -19.07 15.19
C ARG A 11 -26.32 -19.19 14.88
N LEU A 12 -25.90 -20.28 14.25
CA LEU A 12 -24.52 -20.48 13.87
C LEU A 12 -24.03 -19.37 12.93
N LEU A 13 -24.82 -19.01 11.92
CA LEU A 13 -24.47 -17.93 10.99
C LEU A 13 -24.38 -16.57 11.68
N TRP A 14 -25.29 -16.27 12.61
CA TRP A 14 -25.23 -15.04 13.40
C TRP A 14 -23.99 -14.97 14.29
N VAL A 15 -23.65 -16.07 14.97
CA VAL A 15 -22.43 -16.13 15.79
C VAL A 15 -21.17 -16.00 14.91
N ALA A 16 -21.14 -16.70 13.78
CA ALA A 16 -20.03 -16.67 12.83
C ALA A 16 -19.80 -15.27 12.20
N ALA A 17 -20.85 -14.46 12.06
CA ALA A 17 -20.70 -13.05 11.64
C ALA A 17 -20.40 -12.13 12.82
N ALA A 18 -21.17 -12.19 13.90
CA ALA A 18 -21.16 -11.21 14.97
C ALA A 18 -19.87 -11.25 15.80
N VAL A 19 -19.35 -12.44 16.09
CA VAL A 19 -18.13 -12.58 16.92
C VAL A 19 -16.90 -12.02 16.21
N PRO A 20 -16.56 -12.41 14.96
CA PRO A 20 -15.43 -11.81 14.26
C PRO A 20 -15.66 -10.32 13.99
N LEU A 21 -16.88 -9.90 13.67
CA LEU A 21 -17.19 -8.48 13.48
C LEU A 21 -16.91 -7.66 14.74
N ALA A 22 -17.36 -8.12 15.91
CA ALA A 22 -17.09 -7.45 17.17
C ALA A 22 -15.58 -7.37 17.46
N ILE A 23 -14.84 -8.46 17.22
CA ILE A 23 -13.38 -8.48 17.35
C ILE A 23 -12.74 -7.42 16.45
N PHE A 24 -13.13 -7.35 15.17
CA PHE A 24 -12.54 -6.40 14.22
C PHE A 24 -12.94 -4.94 14.51
N VAL A 25 -14.14 -4.70 15.01
CA VAL A 25 -14.56 -3.35 15.48
C VAL A 25 -13.73 -2.92 16.68
N VAL A 26 -13.48 -3.82 17.64
CA VAL A 26 -12.61 -3.49 18.79
C VAL A 26 -11.16 -3.30 18.33
N ALA A 27 -10.68 -4.13 17.40
CA ALA A 27 -9.34 -4.03 16.85
C ALA A 27 -9.13 -2.75 16.04
N SER A 28 -10.16 -2.21 15.37
CA SER A 28 -10.03 -0.99 14.56
C SER A 28 -9.71 0.26 15.38
N PHE A 29 -9.98 0.25 16.69
CA PHE A 29 -9.56 1.34 17.59
C PHE A 29 -8.07 1.29 17.94
N ARG A 30 -7.40 0.17 17.69
CA ARG A 30 -5.98 -0.04 18.06
C ARG A 30 -5.04 -0.16 16.86
N GLY A 31 -5.56 -0.29 15.64
CA GLY A 31 -4.71 -0.41 14.46
C GLY A 31 -5.48 -0.50 13.15
N ASN A 32 -4.71 -0.64 12.07
CA ASN A 32 -5.22 -0.69 10.70
C ASN A 32 -5.85 -2.04 10.37
N VAL A 33 -7.12 -2.20 10.70
CA VAL A 33 -7.96 -3.32 10.23
C VAL A 33 -8.27 -3.12 8.75
N LYS A 34 -7.82 -4.06 7.92
CA LYS A 34 -8.05 -3.99 6.46
C LYS A 34 -9.44 -4.56 6.14
N ILE A 35 -10.13 -3.98 5.17
CA ILE A 35 -11.50 -4.39 4.80
C ILE A 35 -11.60 -5.88 4.41
N ASN A 36 -10.53 -6.44 3.83
CA ASN A 36 -10.46 -7.85 3.46
C ASN A 36 -10.40 -8.78 4.68
N TRP A 37 -10.14 -8.28 5.89
CA TRP A 37 -10.20 -9.08 7.11
C TRP A 37 -11.64 -9.42 7.50
N LEU A 38 -12.63 -8.68 6.99
CA LEU A 38 -14.05 -8.94 7.23
C LEU A 38 -14.65 -10.00 6.29
N ILE A 39 -13.86 -10.62 5.40
CA ILE A 39 -14.32 -11.75 4.56
C ILE A 39 -15.10 -12.83 5.34
N PRO A 40 -14.64 -13.34 6.50
CA PRO A 40 -15.41 -14.31 7.28
C PRO A 40 -16.74 -13.77 7.82
N VAL A 41 -16.89 -12.45 7.98
CA VAL A 41 -18.15 -11.80 8.39
C VAL A 41 -19.13 -11.69 7.23
N TRP A 42 -18.62 -11.39 6.02
CA TRP A 42 -19.48 -11.15 4.87
C TRP A 42 -20.27 -12.39 4.45
N TRP A 43 -19.66 -13.57 4.46
CA TRP A 43 -20.32 -14.79 3.98
C TRP A 43 -21.57 -15.17 4.79
N PRO A 44 -21.53 -15.27 6.14
CA PRO A 44 -22.74 -15.56 6.90
C PRO A 44 -23.81 -14.46 6.75
N LEU A 45 -23.42 -13.19 6.68
CA LEU A 45 -24.37 -12.08 6.48
C LEU A 45 -25.03 -12.11 5.10
N ILE A 46 -24.30 -12.49 4.04
CA ILE A 46 -24.87 -12.66 2.69
C ILE A 46 -25.92 -13.79 2.72
N VAL A 47 -25.61 -14.92 3.34
CA VAL A 47 -26.54 -16.06 3.45
C VAL A 47 -27.79 -15.67 4.25
N LEU A 48 -27.61 -15.03 5.41
CA LEU A 48 -28.72 -14.53 6.24
C LEU A 48 -29.58 -13.50 5.48
N GLY A 49 -28.95 -12.59 4.75
CA GLY A 49 -29.62 -11.58 3.92
C GLY A 49 -30.43 -12.21 2.79
N ALA A 50 -29.85 -13.18 2.07
CA ALA A 50 -30.53 -13.90 1.00
C ALA A 50 -31.75 -14.67 1.53
N ARG A 51 -31.59 -15.42 2.64
CA ARG A 51 -32.71 -16.10 3.32
C ARG A 51 -33.82 -15.13 3.71
N ALA A 52 -33.46 -13.97 4.27
CA ALA A 52 -34.42 -12.97 4.68
C ALA A 52 -35.25 -12.42 3.51
N VAL A 53 -34.62 -12.18 2.35
CA VAL A 53 -35.32 -11.69 1.15
C VAL A 53 -36.19 -12.79 0.53
N LEU A 54 -35.72 -14.03 0.48
CA LEU A 54 -36.50 -15.17 -0.01
C LEU A 54 -37.73 -15.46 0.86
N ALA A 55 -37.62 -15.27 2.17
CA ALA A 55 -38.72 -15.50 3.12
C ALA A 55 -39.80 -14.40 3.08
N ASP A 56 -39.47 -13.20 2.63
CA ASP A 56 -40.38 -12.04 2.60
C ASP A 56 -40.02 -11.11 1.43
N PRO A 57 -40.76 -11.17 0.31
CA PRO A 57 -40.55 -10.29 -0.84
C PRO A 57 -40.65 -8.80 -0.50
N GLY A 58 -41.32 -8.41 0.59
CA GLY A 58 -41.37 -7.03 1.07
C GLY A 58 -40.00 -6.50 1.52
N ARG A 59 -39.05 -7.39 1.84
CA ARG A 59 -37.66 -7.04 2.17
C ARG A 59 -36.82 -6.74 0.94
N LEU A 60 -37.27 -7.10 -0.26
CA LEU A 60 -36.59 -6.76 -1.51
C LEU A 60 -36.45 -5.24 -1.67
N ARG A 61 -37.45 -4.46 -1.27
CA ARG A 61 -37.37 -2.99 -1.29
C ARG A 61 -36.26 -2.46 -0.39
N ARG A 62 -36.06 -3.07 0.79
CA ARG A 62 -34.99 -2.71 1.73
C ARG A 62 -33.62 -3.10 1.19
N LEU A 63 -33.49 -4.28 0.58
CA LEU A 63 -32.27 -4.69 -0.11
C LEU A 63 -31.92 -3.71 -1.23
N ARG A 64 -32.89 -3.36 -2.08
CA ARG A 64 -32.69 -2.38 -3.18
C ARG A 64 -32.24 -1.02 -2.65
N ALA A 65 -32.85 -0.55 -1.56
CA ALA A 65 -32.42 0.69 -0.91
C ALA A 65 -30.99 0.60 -0.37
N GLY A 66 -30.61 -0.52 0.24
CA GLY A 66 -29.24 -0.76 0.72
C GLY A 66 -28.21 -0.88 -0.41
N LEU A 67 -28.58 -1.51 -1.53
CA LEU A 67 -27.71 -1.57 -2.71
C LEU A 67 -27.58 -0.19 -3.37
N ALA A 68 -28.67 0.58 -3.45
CA ALA A 68 -28.63 1.94 -3.96
C ALA A 68 -27.76 2.85 -3.09
N SER A 69 -27.85 2.76 -1.76
CA SER A 69 -26.98 3.54 -0.88
C SER A 69 -25.52 3.11 -0.99
N ALA A 70 -25.24 1.80 -1.07
CA ALA A 70 -23.88 1.30 -1.32
C ALA A 70 -23.33 1.80 -2.65
N ALA A 71 -24.15 1.81 -3.71
CA ALA A 71 -23.77 2.35 -5.01
C ALA A 71 -23.47 3.85 -4.93
N VAL A 72 -24.31 4.64 -4.27
CA VAL A 72 -24.07 6.08 -4.07
C VAL A 72 -22.77 6.34 -3.32
N ILE A 73 -22.50 5.62 -2.22
CA ILE A 73 -21.26 5.76 -1.46
C ILE A 73 -20.05 5.35 -2.32
N THR A 74 -20.18 4.29 -3.11
CA THR A 74 -19.12 3.82 -4.01
C THR A 74 -18.83 4.84 -5.11
N VAL A 75 -19.86 5.38 -5.75
CA VAL A 75 -19.72 6.43 -6.79
C VAL A 75 -19.12 7.70 -6.20
N MET A 76 -19.53 8.10 -5.00
CA MET A 76 -18.95 9.25 -4.29
C MET A 76 -17.47 9.01 -4.01
N GLY A 77 -17.09 7.83 -3.50
CA GLY A 77 -15.70 7.46 -3.26
C GLY A 77 -14.86 7.45 -4.53
N LEU A 78 -15.36 6.85 -5.62
CA LEU A 78 -14.71 6.90 -6.93
C LEU A 78 -14.58 8.34 -7.46
N GLY A 79 -15.60 9.16 -7.26
CA GLY A 79 -15.59 10.58 -7.60
C GLY A 79 -14.47 11.35 -6.92
N LEU A 80 -14.10 11.00 -5.69
CA LEU A 80 -12.95 11.60 -5.01
C LEU A 80 -11.62 11.19 -5.65
N THR A 81 -11.51 9.95 -6.15
CA THR A 81 -10.25 9.45 -6.74
C THR A 81 -9.92 10.03 -8.12
N VAL A 82 -10.93 10.53 -8.86
CA VAL A 82 -10.71 11.13 -10.17
C VAL A 82 -10.26 12.60 -10.10
N VAL A 83 -10.35 13.24 -8.94
CA VAL A 83 -9.82 14.59 -8.74
C VAL A 83 -8.33 14.47 -8.41
N PRO A 84 -7.41 14.84 -9.32
CA PRO A 84 -5.99 14.79 -9.03
C PRO A 84 -5.65 15.81 -7.96
N ASN A 85 -4.67 15.47 -7.12
CA ASN A 85 -4.09 16.37 -6.14
C ASN A 85 -5.11 17.00 -5.17
N LEU A 86 -6.15 16.25 -4.79
CA LEU A 86 -7.05 16.68 -3.73
C LEU A 86 -6.27 16.77 -2.40
N PRO A 87 -6.20 17.94 -1.73
CA PRO A 87 -5.43 18.11 -0.50
C PRO A 87 -6.17 17.51 0.69
N LEU A 88 -6.27 16.18 0.70
CA LEU A 88 -6.78 15.44 1.85
C LEU A 88 -5.66 15.27 2.87
N PRO A 89 -5.99 15.23 4.18
CA PRO A 89 -4.99 14.97 5.21
C PRO A 89 -4.20 13.68 4.99
N ASP A 90 -2.89 13.77 5.16
CA ASP A 90 -1.94 12.66 5.30
C ASP A 90 -2.18 11.49 4.32
N ASP A 91 -2.47 10.31 4.89
CA ASP A 91 -2.62 9.03 4.19
C ASP A 91 -3.99 8.84 3.53
N LEU A 92 -4.88 9.85 3.52
CA LEU A 92 -6.17 9.74 2.85
C LEU A 92 -6.04 9.88 1.33
N ASN A 93 -5.08 10.68 0.84
CA ASN A 93 -4.73 10.73 -0.57
C ASN A 93 -3.50 9.85 -0.83
N THR A 94 -3.74 8.59 -1.21
CA THR A 94 -2.67 7.63 -1.55
C THR A 94 -2.36 7.53 -3.05
N TRP A 95 -3.12 8.21 -3.90
CA TRP A 95 -3.07 7.99 -5.36
C TRP A 95 -2.47 9.16 -6.16
N SER A 96 -2.44 10.38 -5.63
CA SER A 96 -1.99 11.59 -6.37
C SER A 96 -0.46 11.73 -6.43
N GLY A 97 0.10 12.53 -7.34
CA GLY A 97 1.51 12.91 -7.34
C GLY A 97 2.56 11.87 -7.76
N TRP A 98 2.16 10.61 -8.03
CA TRP A 98 3.09 9.57 -8.47
C TRP A 98 3.61 9.75 -9.91
N PRO A 99 2.81 10.20 -10.90
CA PRO A 99 3.32 10.50 -12.24
C PRO A 99 4.44 11.55 -12.23
N GLU A 100 4.26 12.64 -11.48
CA GLU A 100 5.23 13.73 -11.35
C GLU A 100 6.50 13.25 -10.63
N ALA A 101 6.34 12.45 -9.58
CA ALA A 101 7.45 11.81 -8.87
C ALA A 101 8.27 10.90 -9.79
N ALA A 102 7.60 10.01 -10.54
CA ALA A 102 8.23 9.09 -11.48
C ALA A 102 8.97 9.84 -12.59
N ALA A 103 8.36 10.87 -13.17
CA ALA A 103 9.00 11.71 -14.18
C ALA A 103 10.26 12.41 -13.64
N ARG A 104 10.20 12.92 -12.41
CA ARG A 104 11.37 13.55 -11.76
C ARG A 104 12.47 12.55 -11.45
N VAL A 105 12.12 11.35 -10.98
CA VAL A 105 13.06 10.24 -10.78
C VAL A 105 13.75 9.89 -12.09
N ASP A 106 13.01 9.71 -13.18
CA ASP A 106 13.57 9.37 -14.49
C ASP A 106 14.47 10.49 -15.02
N GLN A 107 14.13 11.75 -14.79
CA GLN A 107 14.97 12.90 -15.14
C GLN A 107 16.30 12.88 -14.36
N VAL A 108 16.26 12.72 -13.04
CA VAL A 108 17.46 12.64 -12.18
C VAL A 108 18.31 11.44 -12.58
N GLU A 109 17.68 10.27 -12.77
CA GLU A 109 18.38 9.06 -13.18
C GLU A 109 19.07 9.23 -14.55
N THR A 110 18.40 9.86 -15.51
CA THR A 110 18.97 10.15 -16.83
C THR A 110 20.22 11.02 -16.72
N GLN A 111 20.18 12.05 -15.87
CA GLN A 111 21.32 12.95 -15.64
C GLN A 111 22.52 12.20 -15.03
N LEU A 112 22.28 11.35 -14.03
CA LEU A 112 23.34 10.55 -13.40
C LEU A 112 23.95 9.53 -14.36
N ARG A 113 23.10 8.82 -15.14
CA ARG A 113 23.58 7.87 -16.13
C ARG A 113 24.35 8.53 -17.28
N ALA A 114 23.95 9.74 -17.69
CA ALA A 114 24.72 10.53 -18.67
C ALA A 114 26.12 10.90 -18.14
N GLY A 115 26.27 11.02 -16.81
CA GLY A 115 27.56 11.15 -16.12
C GLY A 115 28.33 9.84 -15.92
N GLY A 116 27.83 8.71 -16.43
CA GLY A 116 28.48 7.39 -16.34
C GLY A 116 28.14 6.59 -15.08
N GLU A 117 27.19 7.05 -14.26
CA GLU A 117 26.80 6.31 -13.05
C GLU A 117 25.90 5.12 -13.38
N ARG A 118 26.16 3.98 -12.71
CA ARG A 118 25.18 2.89 -12.61
C ARG A 118 24.15 3.27 -11.56
N THR A 119 22.87 3.24 -11.90
CA THR A 119 21.79 3.67 -11.01
C THR A 119 20.74 2.59 -10.77
N PHE A 120 20.05 2.69 -9.64
CA PHE A 120 18.81 1.96 -9.36
C PHE A 120 17.88 2.83 -8.53
N VAL A 121 16.58 2.53 -8.52
CA VAL A 121 15.58 3.30 -7.76
C VAL A 121 15.00 2.44 -6.65
N PHE A 122 14.79 3.00 -5.47
CA PHE A 122 14.20 2.29 -4.36
C PHE A 122 13.38 3.19 -3.42
N SER A 123 12.54 2.56 -2.60
CA SER A 123 11.73 3.25 -1.59
C SER A 123 11.68 2.39 -0.31
N PRO A 124 11.38 2.99 0.85
CA PRO A 124 11.33 2.29 2.12
C PRO A 124 10.08 1.42 2.25
N ASN A 125 9.24 1.27 1.22
CA ASN A 125 8.16 0.29 1.25
C ASN A 125 7.72 -0.15 -0.15
N TYR A 126 7.11 -1.33 -0.20
CA TYR A 126 6.68 -1.97 -1.44
C TYR A 126 5.60 -1.19 -2.21
N LYS A 127 4.77 -0.38 -1.52
CA LYS A 127 3.69 0.37 -2.18
C LYS A 127 4.24 1.53 -2.99
N ILE A 128 5.12 2.33 -2.38
CA ILE A 128 5.80 3.44 -3.07
C ILE A 128 6.66 2.89 -4.19
N SER A 129 7.43 1.83 -3.93
CA SER A 129 8.23 1.18 -4.96
C SER A 129 7.39 0.74 -6.15
N ALA A 130 6.22 0.12 -5.91
CA ALA A 130 5.32 -0.31 -6.97
C ALA A 130 4.71 0.87 -7.74
N LEU A 131 4.31 1.94 -7.06
CA LEU A 131 3.71 3.13 -7.70
C LEU A 131 4.75 3.87 -8.54
N ILE A 132 5.96 4.06 -8.02
CA ILE A 132 7.08 4.61 -8.79
C ILE A 132 7.38 3.70 -9.98
N TRP A 133 7.51 2.38 -9.79
CA TRP A 133 7.75 1.48 -10.92
C TRP A 133 6.66 1.55 -11.99
N PHE A 134 5.39 1.62 -11.59
CA PHE A 134 4.25 1.68 -12.49
C PHE A 134 4.22 2.95 -13.36
N TYR A 135 4.56 4.11 -12.79
CA TYR A 135 4.48 5.40 -13.51
C TYR A 135 5.76 5.80 -14.25
N ARG A 136 6.87 5.10 -14.03
CA ARG A 136 8.13 5.36 -14.72
C ARG A 136 8.05 4.95 -16.19
N GLN A 137 8.79 5.66 -17.05
CA GLN A 137 8.90 5.36 -18.48
C GLN A 137 10.05 4.40 -18.77
N ARG A 138 10.44 3.60 -17.78
CA ARG A 138 11.64 2.76 -17.77
C ARG A 138 11.29 1.34 -17.35
N PRO A 139 11.76 0.31 -18.08
CA PRO A 139 11.44 -1.09 -17.75
C PRO A 139 12.16 -1.58 -16.49
N GLU A 140 13.22 -0.90 -16.05
CA GLU A 140 14.00 -1.32 -14.89
C GLU A 140 13.18 -1.29 -13.60
N ARG A 141 13.29 -2.38 -12.86
CA ARG A 141 12.63 -2.55 -11.57
C ARG A 141 13.01 -1.44 -10.58
N THR A 142 12.00 -0.94 -9.87
CA THR A 142 12.18 -0.22 -8.61
C THR A 142 12.23 -1.22 -7.45
N TYR A 143 13.18 -1.05 -6.53
CA TYR A 143 13.35 -1.92 -5.37
C TYR A 143 12.63 -1.36 -4.14
N ALA A 144 12.48 -2.18 -3.11
CA ALA A 144 11.82 -1.82 -1.86
C ALA A 144 12.78 -2.03 -0.68
N HIS A 145 12.24 -2.46 0.48
CA HIS A 145 12.99 -2.86 1.67
C HIS A 145 14.13 -3.85 1.43
N ASP A 146 14.13 -4.57 0.31
CA ASP A 146 15.15 -5.58 -0.02
C ASP A 146 16.54 -4.98 -0.21
N ILE A 147 16.63 -3.69 -0.56
CA ILE A 147 17.89 -2.91 -0.59
C ILE A 147 18.35 -2.54 0.82
N LEU A 148 17.40 -2.31 1.73
CA LEU A 148 17.66 -1.95 3.12
C LEU A 148 18.02 -3.17 4.00
N GLY A 149 17.94 -4.38 3.44
CA GLY A 149 18.19 -5.62 4.19
C GLY A 149 16.97 -6.12 4.96
N GLU A 150 15.79 -5.58 4.68
CA GLU A 150 14.53 -5.94 5.32
C GLU A 150 13.65 -6.80 4.41
N ARG A 151 12.64 -7.46 4.99
CA ARG A 151 11.67 -8.27 4.22
C ARG A 151 10.80 -7.36 3.35
N ALA A 152 10.74 -7.64 2.05
CA ALA A 152 10.04 -6.83 1.06
C ALA A 152 8.76 -7.47 0.49
N LEU A 153 8.22 -8.48 1.17
CA LEU A 153 7.03 -9.23 0.74
C LEU A 153 7.25 -9.84 -0.66
N GLN A 154 6.36 -9.55 -1.62
CA GLN A 154 6.47 -10.09 -2.99
C GLN A 154 7.73 -9.60 -3.72
N PHE A 155 8.32 -8.48 -3.32
CA PHE A 155 9.55 -7.97 -3.94
C PHE A 155 10.75 -8.89 -3.69
N ASP A 156 10.74 -9.68 -2.62
CA ASP A 156 11.81 -10.65 -2.33
C ASP A 156 11.86 -11.79 -3.37
N MET A 157 10.77 -12.01 -4.12
CA MET A 157 10.69 -13.07 -5.13
C MET A 157 11.20 -12.64 -6.51
N PHE A 158 11.42 -11.34 -6.74
CA PHE A 158 11.92 -10.86 -8.02
C PHE A 158 13.43 -11.12 -8.16
N PRO A 159 13.90 -11.50 -9.37
CA PRO A 159 15.31 -11.73 -9.60
C PRO A 159 16.12 -10.47 -9.29
N GLN A 160 17.29 -10.68 -8.69
CA GLN A 160 18.28 -9.64 -8.47
C GLN A 160 19.11 -9.44 -9.75
N PRO A 161 19.63 -8.23 -10.02
CA PRO A 161 20.48 -8.00 -11.18
C PRO A 161 21.68 -8.94 -11.22
N ALA A 162 21.98 -9.52 -12.38
CA ALA A 162 23.13 -10.41 -12.57
C ALA A 162 24.45 -9.73 -12.18
N ASP A 163 24.59 -8.45 -12.48
CA ASP A 163 25.80 -7.65 -12.22
C ASP A 163 25.83 -7.02 -10.81
N GLY A 164 24.89 -7.39 -9.95
CA GLY A 164 24.70 -6.84 -8.61
C GLY A 164 24.39 -5.33 -8.59
N LEU A 165 24.23 -4.78 -7.38
CA LEU A 165 24.01 -3.34 -7.15
C LEU A 165 25.18 -2.68 -6.41
N LYS A 166 26.20 -3.44 -5.98
CA LYS A 166 27.33 -2.90 -5.23
C LYS A 166 28.07 -1.83 -6.03
N GLY A 167 28.40 -0.71 -5.38
CA GLY A 167 29.03 0.46 -5.98
C GLY A 167 28.08 1.34 -6.81
N ALA A 168 26.84 0.92 -7.07
CA ALA A 168 25.87 1.72 -7.81
C ALA A 168 25.28 2.86 -6.96
N THR A 169 24.69 3.84 -7.63
CA THR A 169 23.95 4.94 -7.01
C THR A 169 22.46 4.61 -6.90
N GLY A 170 21.95 4.55 -5.69
CA GLY A 170 20.53 4.40 -5.41
C GLY A 170 19.80 5.75 -5.41
N LEU A 171 18.67 5.84 -6.08
CA LEU A 171 17.72 6.94 -5.93
C LEU A 171 16.64 6.51 -4.94
N LEU A 172 16.74 7.02 -3.71
CA LEU A 172 15.76 6.80 -2.66
C LEU A 172 14.61 7.79 -2.84
N VAL A 173 13.39 7.26 -2.96
CA VAL A 173 12.16 8.05 -3.07
C VAL A 173 11.38 7.94 -1.77
N LEU A 174 11.17 9.07 -1.11
CA LEU A 174 10.37 9.21 0.11
C LEU A 174 9.13 10.06 -0.16
N SER A 175 8.00 9.71 0.46
CA SER A 175 6.84 10.59 0.57
C SER A 175 6.68 11.13 1.99
N ASP A 176 5.83 12.14 2.14
CA ASP A 176 5.32 12.66 3.41
C ASP A 176 4.34 11.72 4.13
N GLN A 177 4.09 10.53 3.60
CA GLN A 177 3.23 9.52 4.22
C GLN A 177 3.94 8.80 5.36
N SER A 178 3.18 8.42 6.39
CA SER A 178 3.70 7.69 7.55
C SER A 178 4.44 6.39 7.17
N GLN A 179 3.96 5.72 6.12
CA GLN A 179 4.54 4.48 5.62
C GLN A 179 5.88 4.68 4.90
N SER A 180 6.25 5.92 4.58
CA SER A 180 7.54 6.27 4.00
C SER A 180 8.57 6.71 5.04
N GLU A 181 8.20 6.76 6.31
CA GLU A 181 9.10 7.20 7.38
C GLU A 181 10.29 6.24 7.52
N ILE A 182 11.49 6.80 7.42
CA ILE A 182 12.74 6.05 7.56
C ILE A 182 13.80 6.96 8.17
N ASP A 183 14.62 6.39 9.06
CA ASP A 183 15.77 7.09 9.63
C ASP A 183 16.94 7.05 8.64
N LEU A 184 17.17 8.16 7.94
CA LEU A 184 18.24 8.28 6.95
C LEU A 184 19.63 8.01 7.55
N THR A 185 19.87 8.35 8.82
CA THR A 185 21.17 8.19 9.46
C THR A 185 21.41 6.76 9.92
N ARG A 186 20.39 6.10 10.48
CA ARG A 186 20.53 4.75 11.04
C ARG A 186 20.27 3.63 10.04
N GLN A 187 19.36 3.85 9.09
CA GLN A 187 18.89 2.79 8.18
C GLN A 187 19.47 2.92 6.77
N VAL A 188 19.69 4.15 6.28
CA VAL A 188 20.17 4.39 4.90
C VAL A 188 21.67 4.64 4.85
N ALA A 189 22.18 5.64 5.57
CA ALA A 189 23.58 6.06 5.52
C ALA A 189 24.61 4.92 5.73
N PRO A 190 24.39 3.90 6.57
CA PRO A 190 25.35 2.80 6.71
C PRO A 190 25.52 1.95 5.45
N LEU A 191 24.54 1.95 4.55
CA LEU A 191 24.51 1.14 3.32
C LEU A 191 25.12 1.86 2.12
N PHE A 192 25.46 3.14 2.24
CA PHE A 192 25.96 3.97 1.15
C PHE A 192 27.20 4.77 1.61
N ASP A 193 27.98 5.30 0.66
CA ASP A 193 29.13 6.15 0.95
C ASP A 193 28.68 7.61 1.18
N HIS A 194 27.70 8.07 0.41
CA HIS A 194 27.14 9.41 0.55
C HIS A 194 25.63 9.40 0.29
N VAL A 195 24.90 10.22 1.04
CA VAL A 195 23.44 10.40 0.92
C VAL A 195 23.13 11.88 0.91
N GLU A 196 22.56 12.37 -0.19
CA GLU A 196 22.18 13.78 -0.35
C GLU A 196 20.78 13.89 -0.96
N ARG A 197 20.02 14.91 -0.55
CA ARG A 197 18.73 15.21 -1.19
C ARG A 197 18.96 15.98 -2.47
N VAL A 198 18.45 15.48 -3.58
CA VAL A 198 18.68 16.06 -4.92
C VAL A 198 17.42 16.66 -5.55
N ALA A 199 16.23 16.28 -5.06
CA ALA A 199 14.99 16.90 -5.50
C ALA A 199 13.89 16.83 -4.45
N VAL A 200 12.95 17.77 -4.56
CA VAL A 200 11.65 17.73 -3.90
C VAL A 200 10.61 17.97 -4.99
N VAL A 201 9.56 17.15 -5.03
CA VAL A 201 8.40 17.32 -5.89
C VAL A 201 7.20 17.64 -5.00
N ASP A 202 6.52 18.74 -5.31
CA ASP A 202 5.26 19.10 -4.70
C ASP A 202 4.15 18.89 -5.74
N ALA A 203 3.30 17.89 -5.50
CA ALA A 203 2.20 17.53 -6.38
C ALA A 203 0.95 18.38 -6.06
N GLY A 204 1.06 19.70 -6.23
CA GLY A 204 -0.06 20.63 -6.04
C GLY A 204 -0.64 20.62 -4.62
N GLY A 205 0.22 20.46 -3.60
CA GLY A 205 -0.15 20.42 -2.19
C GLY A 205 -0.75 19.10 -1.71
N ALA A 206 -0.94 18.12 -2.59
CA ALA A 206 -1.50 16.82 -2.22
C ALA A 206 -0.44 15.80 -1.78
N ARG A 207 0.81 16.01 -2.20
CA ARG A 207 1.93 15.20 -1.77
C ARG A 207 3.25 15.91 -1.95
N ARG A 208 4.10 15.79 -0.94
CA ARG A 208 5.52 16.09 -1.04
C ARG A 208 6.34 14.81 -1.17
N ILE A 209 7.13 14.74 -2.23
CA ILE A 209 8.07 13.64 -2.50
C ILE A 209 9.50 14.17 -2.41
N GLU A 210 10.35 13.49 -1.66
CA GLU A 210 11.78 13.79 -1.58
C GLU A 210 12.58 12.69 -2.30
N ILE A 211 13.54 13.11 -3.14
CA ILE A 211 14.42 12.21 -3.86
C ILE A 211 15.84 12.43 -3.35
N TYR A 212 16.45 11.34 -2.88
CA TYR A 212 17.81 11.31 -2.38
C TYR A 212 18.70 10.51 -3.33
N ARG A 213 19.89 11.04 -3.62
CA ARG A 213 20.96 10.32 -4.28
C ARG A 213 21.83 9.67 -3.21
N CYS A 214 21.91 8.35 -3.26
CA CYS A 214 22.65 7.52 -2.33
C CYS A 214 23.78 6.81 -3.11
N SER A 215 24.99 7.34 -3.10
CA SER A 215 26.10 6.81 -3.92
C SER A 215 26.90 5.73 -3.18
N GLY A 216 27.56 4.85 -3.95
CA GLY A 216 28.44 3.83 -3.39
C GLY A 216 27.71 2.79 -2.55
N TYR A 217 26.66 2.16 -3.11
CA TYR A 217 25.92 1.13 -2.38
C TYR A 217 26.83 -0.02 -1.94
N LYS A 218 26.93 -0.26 -0.63
CA LYS A 218 27.80 -1.28 -0.02
C LYS A 218 27.23 -2.69 -0.13
N GLY A 219 25.95 -2.79 -0.49
CA GLY A 219 25.17 -4.02 -0.38
C GLY A 219 24.57 -4.15 1.02
N LYS A 220 23.44 -4.85 1.11
CA LYS A 220 22.92 -5.28 2.41
C LYS A 220 23.97 -6.12 3.13
N ALA A 221 24.23 -5.80 4.39
CA ALA A 221 24.83 -6.78 5.29
C ALA A 221 23.94 -8.04 5.20
N ALA A 222 24.52 -9.24 5.29
CA ALA A 222 23.75 -10.48 5.33
C ALA A 222 22.97 -10.59 6.65
N ALA A 223 22.09 -9.64 6.94
CA ALA A 223 21.11 -9.73 8.00
C ALA A 223 19.96 -10.59 7.47
N HIS A 224 19.85 -11.80 8.01
CA HIS A 224 18.76 -12.76 7.83
C HIS A 224 18.76 -13.68 6.59
N ALA A 225 19.93 -14.18 6.18
CA ALA A 225 20.00 -15.42 5.39
C ALA A 225 19.80 -16.71 6.22
N GLY A 226 19.30 -16.63 7.47
CA GLY A 226 19.27 -17.77 8.40
C GLY A 226 18.17 -17.76 9.48
N GLY A 227 17.07 -17.04 9.30
CA GLY A 227 15.90 -17.20 10.20
C GLY A 227 15.00 -18.36 9.74
N PRO A 228 14.44 -19.20 10.64
CA PRO A 228 13.71 -20.40 10.26
C PRO A 228 12.57 -20.12 9.27
N ARG A 229 12.41 -21.05 8.32
CA ARG A 229 11.21 -21.15 7.49
C ARG A 229 10.20 -21.98 8.29
N ASP A 230 9.51 -21.33 9.22
CA ASP A 230 8.34 -21.87 9.90
C ASP A 230 7.10 -21.06 9.49
#